data_AF-A0A3G2EA13-F1
#
_entry.id   AF-A0A3G2EA13-F1
#
_cell.length_a   1.000
_cell.length_b   1.000
_cell.length_c   1.000
_cell.angle_alpha   90.00
_cell.angle_beta   90.00
_cell.angle_gamma   90.00
#
_symmetry.space_group_name_H-M   'P 1'
#
loop_
_entity.id
_entity.type
_entity.pdbx_description
1 polymer ?
#
loop_
_entity_poly.entity_id
_entity_poly.type
_entity_poly.pdbx_seq_one_letter_code
_entity_poly.pdbx_strand_id
1 'polypeptide(L)'
;MTTRAERQAQATAKLQAACEKFNAAHQVGAAVSVELDSGEIRETVTVSEAQVLSGHTAVIWLDGVSGCYDLERVTALKAAIA
;
A
#
# COMPACT_ATOMS: atom_id res chain seq x y z
N MET A 1 9.61 28.04 11.95
CA MET A 1 8.33 27.40 12.27
C MET A 1 7.69 26.99 10.95
N THR A 2 7.53 25.69 10.69
CA THR A 2 6.87 25.22 9.47
C THR A 2 5.36 25.42 9.57
N THR A 3 4.76 25.94 8.51
CA THR A 3 3.33 26.18 8.37
C THR A 3 2.56 24.86 8.34
N ARG A 4 1.23 24.94 8.47
CA ARG A 4 0.35 23.77 8.33
C ARG A 4 0.43 23.17 6.91
N ALA A 5 0.51 24.03 5.89
CA ALA A 5 0.58 23.60 4.50
C ALA A 5 1.87 22.83 4.20
N GLU A 6 3.03 23.31 4.68
CA GLU A 6 4.32 22.63 4.49
C GLU A 6 4.34 21.25 5.16
N ARG A 7 3.79 21.14 6.37
CA ARG A 7 3.67 19.84 7.06
C ARG A 7 2.78 18.87 6.30
N GLN A 8 1.67 19.36 5.74
CA GLN A 8 0.76 18.53 4.95
C GLN A 8 1.42 18.05 3.66
N ALA A 9 2.10 18.93 2.92
CA ALA A 9 2.82 18.55 1.70
C ALA A 9 3.91 17.50 1.99
N GLN A 10 4.65 17.66 3.09
CA GLN A 10 5.68 16.70 3.49
C GLN A 10 5.09 15.34 3.88
N ALA A 11 3.92 15.30 4.53
CA ALA A 11 3.23 14.06 4.87
C ALA A 11 2.76 13.33 3.60
N THR A 12 2.11 14.04 2.66
CA THR A 12 1.67 13.46 1.39
C THR A 12 2.85 12.95 0.56
N ALA A 13 3.97 13.66 0.52
CA ALA A 13 5.18 13.21 -0.17
C ALA A 13 5.75 11.89 0.39
N LYS A 14 5.67 11.68 1.72
CA LYS A 14 6.09 10.41 2.34
C LYS A 14 5.18 9.25 1.92
N LEU A 15 3.87 9.47 1.86
CA LEU A 15 2.92 8.46 1.40
C LEU A 15 3.17 8.10 -0.08
N GLN A 16 3.41 9.12 -0.91
CA GLN A 16 3.74 8.94 -2.32
C GLN A 16 5.02 8.11 -2.49
N ALA A 17 6.08 8.43 -1.73
CA ALA A 17 7.32 7.66 -1.75
C ALA A 17 7.14 6.21 -1.28
N ALA A 18 6.21 5.94 -0.35
CA ALA A 18 5.88 4.58 0.07
C ALA A 18 5.20 3.78 -1.06
N CYS A 19 4.23 4.40 -1.75
CA CYS A 19 3.59 3.81 -2.93
C CYS A 19 4.62 3.52 -4.04
N GLU A 20 5.46 4.49 -4.38
CA GLU A 20 6.48 4.34 -5.41
C GLU A 20 7.49 3.24 -5.08
N LYS A 21 7.94 3.18 -3.82
CA LYS A 21 8.84 2.12 -3.36
C LYS A 21 8.20 0.73 -3.52
N PHE A 22 6.93 0.60 -3.15
CA PHE A 22 6.21 -0.66 -3.30
C PHE A 22 6.05 -1.03 -4.79
N ASN A 23 5.59 -0.11 -5.62
CA ASN A 23 5.34 -0.35 -7.04
C ASN A 23 6.62 -0.63 -7.83
N ALA A 24 7.75 -0.01 -7.45
CA ALA A 24 9.05 -0.29 -8.05
C ALA A 24 9.55 -1.70 -7.74
N ALA A 25 9.17 -2.26 -6.58
CA ALA A 25 9.57 -3.60 -6.16
C ALA A 25 8.57 -4.69 -6.61
N HIS A 26 7.30 -4.34 -6.79
CA HIS A 26 6.21 -5.28 -7.00
C HIS A 26 5.24 -4.78 -8.07
N GLN A 27 5.04 -5.58 -9.11
CA GLN A 27 4.07 -5.32 -10.16
C GLN A 27 2.66 -5.73 -9.71
N VAL A 28 1.64 -5.25 -10.42
CA VAL A 28 0.27 -5.77 -10.30
C VAL A 28 0.26 -7.28 -10.54
N GLY A 29 -0.42 -8.03 -9.68
CA GLY A 29 -0.39 -9.50 -9.63
C GLY A 29 0.65 -10.07 -8.65
N ALA A 30 1.38 -9.24 -7.92
CA ALA A 30 2.31 -9.71 -6.89
C ALA A 30 1.57 -10.39 -5.74
N ALA A 31 2.11 -11.51 -5.27
CA ALA A 31 1.62 -12.19 -4.07
C ALA A 31 1.95 -11.36 -2.83
N VAL A 32 0.95 -11.16 -1.97
CA VAL A 32 1.03 -10.37 -0.74
C VAL A 32 0.27 -11.06 0.38
N SER A 33 0.63 -10.77 1.63
CA SER A 33 -0.24 -10.99 2.78
C SER A 33 -0.79 -9.66 3.25
N VAL A 34 -2.06 -9.66 3.69
CA VAL A 34 -2.74 -8.49 4.24
C VAL A 34 -3.31 -8.82 5.62
N GLU A 35 -3.12 -7.91 6.58
CA GLU A 35 -3.77 -7.97 7.89
C GLU A 35 -5.15 -7.29 7.83
N LEU A 36 -6.22 -8.09 7.82
CA LEU A 36 -7.61 -7.62 7.79
C LEU A 36 -7.99 -6.90 9.11
N ASP A 37 -9.09 -6.13 9.08
CA ASP A 37 -9.56 -5.39 10.26
C ASP A 37 -9.95 -6.29 11.43
N SER A 38 -10.25 -7.57 11.13
CA SER A 38 -10.49 -8.63 12.11
C SER A 38 -9.20 -9.10 12.82
N GLY A 39 -8.02 -8.70 12.33
CA GLY A 39 -6.72 -9.23 12.73
C GLY A 39 -6.31 -10.51 11.99
N GLU A 40 -7.15 -11.01 11.08
CA GLU A 40 -6.81 -12.16 10.23
C GLU A 40 -5.72 -11.77 9.22
N ILE A 41 -4.67 -12.59 9.12
CA ILE A 41 -3.70 -12.49 8.02
C ILE A 41 -4.17 -13.36 6.86
N ARG A 42 -4.36 -12.74 5.69
CA ARG A 42 -4.79 -13.42 4.47
C ARG A 42 -3.79 -13.23 3.34
N GLU A 43 -3.42 -14.31 2.68
CA GLU A 43 -2.64 -14.26 1.43
C GLU A 43 -3.56 -13.95 0.25
N THR A 44 -3.09 -13.07 -0.65
CA THR A 44 -3.82 -12.63 -1.84
C THR A 44 -2.84 -12.07 -2.87
N VAL A 45 -3.35 -11.50 -3.96
CA VAL A 45 -2.57 -10.82 -5.01
C VAL A 45 -3.01 -9.37 -5.17
N THR A 46 -2.08 -8.51 -5.58
CA THR A 46 -2.39 -7.11 -5.91
C THR A 46 -3.19 -7.04 -7.22
N VAL A 47 -4.24 -6.22 -7.26
CA VAL A 47 -5.01 -5.96 -8.50
C VAL A 47 -4.82 -4.55 -9.05
N SER A 48 -4.09 -3.70 -8.32
CA SER A 48 -3.69 -2.36 -8.75
C SER A 48 -2.29 -2.02 -8.25
N GLU A 49 -1.74 -0.93 -8.78
CA GLU A 49 -0.63 -0.23 -8.15
C GLU A 49 -1.06 0.38 -6.81
N ALA A 50 -0.11 0.56 -5.89
CA ALA A 50 -0.32 1.33 -4.68
C ALA A 50 -0.41 2.82 -5.03
N GLN A 51 -1.34 3.54 -4.40
CA GLN A 51 -1.57 4.96 -4.66
C GLN A 51 -2.02 5.71 -3.40
N VAL A 52 -1.79 7.03 -3.38
CA VAL A 52 -2.28 7.89 -2.30
C VAL A 52 -3.74 8.27 -2.55
N LEU A 53 -4.65 7.82 -1.69
CA LEU A 53 -6.06 8.18 -1.74
C LEU A 53 -6.32 9.47 -0.96
N SER A 54 -6.98 10.42 -1.62
CA SER A 54 -7.40 11.71 -1.05
C SER A 54 -6.28 12.53 -0.37
N GLY A 55 -5.02 12.25 -0.72
CA GLY A 55 -3.83 12.95 -0.22
C GLY A 55 -3.38 12.56 1.20
N HIS A 56 -3.99 11.55 1.83
CA HIS A 56 -3.75 11.24 3.25
C HIS A 56 -3.51 9.77 3.59
N THR A 57 -3.80 8.82 2.70
CA THR A 57 -3.58 7.39 2.98
C THR A 57 -2.98 6.71 1.76
N ALA A 58 -1.90 5.96 1.95
CA ALA A 58 -1.38 5.06 0.93
C ALA A 58 -2.22 3.79 0.92
N VAL A 59 -2.80 3.44 -0.21
CA VAL A 59 -3.71 2.30 -0.33
C VAL A 59 -3.38 1.42 -1.54
N ILE A 60 -3.87 0.19 -1.50
CA ILE A 60 -3.78 -0.77 -2.61
C ILE A 60 -5.07 -1.60 -2.69
N TRP A 61 -5.40 -2.08 -3.88
CA TRP A 61 -6.50 -3.01 -4.09
C TRP A 61 -5.97 -4.43 -4.23
N LEU A 62 -6.68 -5.36 -3.61
CA LEU A 62 -6.29 -6.76 -3.51
C LEU A 62 -7.41 -7.67 -4.01
N ASP A 63 -7.04 -8.80 -4.57
CA ASP A 63 -8.02 -9.78 -5.03
C ASP A 63 -8.78 -10.38 -3.84
N GLY A 64 -10.10 -10.57 -4.00
CA GLY A 64 -10.95 -11.13 -2.95
C GLY A 64 -11.11 -10.26 -1.68
N VAL A 65 -10.57 -9.04 -1.66
CA VAL A 65 -10.78 -8.05 -0.58
C VAL A 65 -11.66 -6.93 -1.10
N SER A 66 -12.73 -6.63 -0.37
CA SER A 66 -13.64 -5.54 -0.74
C SER A 66 -13.06 -4.18 -0.37
N GLY A 67 -12.99 -3.26 -1.33
CA GLY A 67 -12.45 -1.92 -1.14
C GLY A 67 -10.94 -1.85 -1.31
N CYS A 68 -10.37 -0.73 -0.87
CA CYS A 68 -8.92 -0.54 -0.80
C CYS A 68 -8.42 -0.77 0.61
N TYR A 69 -7.17 -1.17 0.73
CA TYR A 69 -6.55 -1.47 2.01
C TYR A 69 -5.31 -0.64 2.25
N ASP A 70 -5.03 -0.34 3.51
CA ASP A 70 -3.85 0.44 3.91
C ASP A 70 -2.58 -0.30 3.50
N LEU A 71 -1.71 0.39 2.77
CA LEU A 71 -0.44 -0.18 2.29
C LEU A 71 0.44 -0.64 3.45
N GLU A 72 0.37 -0.01 4.63
CA GLU A 72 1.17 -0.42 5.80
C GLU A 72 0.77 -1.79 6.35
N ARG A 73 -0.44 -2.27 6.04
CA ARG A 73 -0.93 -3.60 6.44
C ARG A 73 -0.67 -4.69 5.41
N VAL A 74 -0.01 -4.34 4.31
CA VAL A 74 0.29 -5.25 3.19
C VAL A 74 1.78 -5.56 3.16
N THR A 75 2.10 -6.85 3.21
CA THR A 75 3.48 -7.34 3.10
C THR A 75 3.62 -8.15 1.83
N ALA A 76 4.58 -7.79 0.97
CA ALA A 76 4.89 -8.59 -0.20
C ALA A 76 5.45 -9.95 0.19
N LEU A 77 4.86 -11.01 -0.35
CA LEU A 77 5.37 -12.37 -0.19
C LEU A 77 6.50 -12.56 -1.19
N LYS A 78 7.60 -13.15 -0.73
CA LYS A 78 8.73 -13.46 -1.61
C LYS A 78 8.26 -14.47 -2.64
N ALA A 79 8.35 -14.14 -3.93
CA ALA A 79 8.25 -15.16 -4.97
C ALA A 79 9.33 -16.22 -4.69
N ALA A 80 8.91 -17.47 -4.49
CA ALA A 80 9.85 -18.57 -4.42
C ALA A 80 10.66 -18.54 -5.72
N ILE A 81 11.96 -18.29 -5.61
CA ILE A 81 12.88 -18.46 -6.74
C ILE A 81 12.91 -19.96 -6.97
N ALA A 82 12.25 -20.42 -8.03
CA ALA A 82 12.35 -21.77 -8.53
C ALA A 82 13.72 -22.01 -9.18
#